data_AF-A0A7Z9FJU7-F1
#
_entry.id   AF-A0A7Z9FJU7-F1
#
_cell.length_a   1.000
_cell.length_b   1.000
_cell.length_c   1.000
_cell.angle_alpha   90.00
_cell.angle_beta   90.00
_cell.angle_gamma   90.00
#
_symmetry.space_group_name_H-M   'P 1'
#
loop_
_entity.id
_entity.type
_entity.pdbx_description
1 polymer ?
#
loop_
_entity_poly.entity_id
_entity_poly.type
_entity_poly.pdbx_seq_one_letter_code
_entity_poly.pdbx_strand_id
1 'polypeptide(L)'
;MKNEICAKLIIGALYADPKWLEQAKKEIRNQNWKIQRQSAEFPFDQTEYYAAEMGSNLKRCFMSVVGLQKLETAAEWKLKTVEIEKQLSISGKRRINLDPGYLDFHRVVLLSGKEGPQKIYLRNG
;
A
#
# COMPACT_ATOMS: atom_id res chain seq x y z
N MET A 1 29.01 -4.92 12.91
CA MET A 1 27.66 -4.49 13.32
C MET A 1 26.79 -4.42 12.07
N LYS A 2 25.63 -5.08 12.04
CA LYS A 2 24.64 -4.80 10.98
C LYS A 2 23.98 -3.48 11.35
N ASN A 3 24.16 -2.45 10.52
CA ASN A 3 23.34 -1.25 10.65
C ASN A 3 21.91 -1.62 10.27
N GLU A 4 20.99 -1.56 11.23
CA GLU A 4 19.57 -1.69 10.93
C GLU A 4 19.12 -0.44 10.18
N ILE A 5 18.75 -0.60 8.91
CA ILE A 5 18.21 0.49 8.10
C ILE A 5 16.71 0.51 8.31
N CYS A 6 16.23 1.58 8.94
CA CYS A 6 14.82 1.80 9.23
C CYS A 6 14.28 2.97 8.41
N ALA A 7 13.02 2.86 7.99
CA ALA A 7 12.34 3.90 7.24
C ALA A 7 10.87 4.01 7.66
N LYS A 8 10.21 5.09 7.26
CA LYS A 8 8.80 5.30 7.55
C LYS A 8 7.94 4.48 6.59
N LEU A 9 7.22 3.47 7.09
CA LEU A 9 6.24 2.74 6.28
C LEU A 9 5.10 3.69 5.89
N ILE A 10 4.89 3.80 4.58
CA ILE A 10 3.76 4.48 3.96
C ILE A 10 2.97 3.48 3.13
N ILE A 11 1.67 3.70 3.00
CA ILE A 11 0.78 2.87 2.19
C ILE A 11 -0.07 3.79 1.32
N GLY A 12 0.09 3.70 0.00
CA GLY A 12 -0.85 4.29 -0.95
C GLY A 12 -2.08 3.39 -1.06
N ALA A 13 -3.27 3.98 -0.93
CA ALA A 13 -4.54 3.28 -1.14
C ALA A 13 -5.27 3.90 -2.31
N LEU A 14 -5.73 3.05 -3.23
CA LEU A 14 -6.57 3.40 -4.37
C LEU A 14 -7.91 2.68 -4.25
N TYR A 15 -9.02 3.41 -4.30
CA TYR A 15 -10.37 2.87 -4.09
C TYR A 15 -11.44 3.79 -4.72
N ALA A 16 -12.61 3.24 -5.05
CA ALA A 16 -13.76 4.03 -5.50
C ALA A 16 -14.70 4.38 -4.34
N ASP A 17 -15.07 3.36 -3.55
CA ASP A 17 -16.02 3.49 -2.45
C ASP A 17 -15.26 3.58 -1.11
N PRO A 18 -15.42 4.66 -0.32
CA PRO A 18 -14.73 4.87 0.96
C PRO A 18 -14.91 3.73 1.97
N LYS A 19 -15.98 2.92 1.85
CA LYS A 19 -16.16 1.76 2.74
C LYS A 19 -14.99 0.78 2.65
N TRP A 20 -14.38 0.64 1.47
CA TRP A 20 -13.26 -0.27 1.25
C TRP A 20 -11.97 0.26 1.87
N LEU A 21 -11.78 1.59 1.88
CA LEU A 21 -10.69 2.20 2.64
C LEU A 21 -10.86 1.91 4.14
N GLU A 22 -12.06 2.10 4.68
CA GLU A 22 -12.31 1.86 6.11
C GLU A 22 -12.13 0.39 6.51
N GLN A 23 -12.52 -0.55 5.65
CA GLN A 23 -12.25 -1.97 5.86
C GLN A 23 -10.75 -2.28 5.78
N ALA A 24 -10.03 -1.77 4.78
CA ALA A 24 -8.59 -1.95 4.67
C ALA A 24 -7.84 -1.37 5.88
N LYS A 25 -8.28 -0.22 6.42
CA LYS A 25 -7.70 0.34 7.66
C LYS A 25 -7.89 -0.58 8.86
N LYS A 26 -9.01 -1.33 8.94
CA LYS A 26 -9.21 -2.32 10.00
C LYS A 26 -8.20 -3.46 9.85
N GLU A 27 -8.06 -4.01 8.65
CA GLU A 27 -7.09 -5.09 8.41
C GLU A 27 -5.64 -4.65 8.58
N ILE A 28 -5.28 -3.44 8.18
CA ILE A 28 -3.96 -2.85 8.45
C ILE A 28 -3.68 -2.82 9.96
N ARG A 29 -4.67 -2.44 10.78
CA ARG A 29 -4.52 -2.47 12.25
C ARG A 29 -4.39 -3.89 12.78
N ASN A 30 -5.09 -4.86 12.20
CA ASN A 30 -4.97 -6.29 12.55
C ASN A 30 -3.56 -6.84 12.25
N GLN A 31 -2.83 -6.24 11.31
CA GLN A 31 -1.41 -6.54 11.03
C GLN A 31 -0.43 -5.88 12.02
N ASN A 32 -0.91 -5.33 13.14
CA ASN A 32 -0.16 -4.51 14.10
C ASN A 32 0.41 -3.21 13.51
N TRP A 33 -0.11 -2.73 12.39
CA TRP A 33 0.24 -1.42 11.85
C TRP A 33 -0.75 -0.34 12.30
N LYS A 34 -0.34 0.43 13.30
CA LYS A 34 -1.09 1.60 13.74
C LYS A 34 -0.92 2.76 12.75
N ILE A 35 -1.98 3.14 12.06
CA ILE A 35 -1.98 4.32 11.18
C ILE A 35 -1.81 5.59 12.03
N GLN A 36 -0.81 6.41 11.69
CA GLN A 36 -0.48 7.66 12.36
C GLN A 36 -1.12 8.87 11.67
N ARG A 37 -1.04 8.93 10.34
CA ARG A 37 -1.59 10.02 9.53
C ARG A 37 -2.20 9.47 8.26
N GLN A 38 -3.16 10.21 7.73
CA GLN A 38 -3.70 10.03 6.38
C GLN A 38 -3.65 11.37 5.66
N SER A 39 -3.32 11.37 4.37
CA SER A 39 -3.42 12.54 3.51
C SER A 39 -4.88 12.90 3.19
N ALA A 40 -5.08 14.02 2.50
CA ALA A 40 -6.30 14.25 1.74
C ALA A 40 -6.52 13.16 0.66
N GLU A 41 -7.74 13.07 0.15
CA GLU A 41 -8.08 12.26 -1.02
C GLU A 41 -7.76 13.04 -2.30
N PHE A 42 -7.13 12.38 -3.26
CA PHE A 42 -6.82 12.93 -4.57
C PHE A 42 -7.54 12.11 -5.65
N PRO A 43 -8.18 12.74 -6.64
CA PRO A 43 -8.69 12.01 -7.80
C PRO A 43 -7.60 11.20 -8.50
N PHE A 44 -7.94 9.99 -8.95
CA PHE A 44 -7.07 9.13 -9.75
C PHE A 44 -7.70 8.93 -11.13
N ASP A 45 -7.39 9.86 -12.02
CA ASP A 45 -7.95 10.00 -13.37
C ASP A 45 -6.89 9.86 -14.47
N GLN A 46 -5.68 9.42 -14.10
CA GLN A 46 -4.54 9.34 -15.02
C GLN A 46 -4.55 8.08 -15.90
N THR A 47 -5.36 7.08 -15.56
CA THR A 47 -5.48 5.82 -16.31
C THR A 47 -6.77 5.08 -15.96
N GLU A 48 -7.32 4.37 -16.94
CA GLU A 48 -8.48 3.48 -16.77
C GLU A 48 -8.08 2.04 -16.40
N TYR A 49 -6.79 1.76 -16.17
CA TYR A 49 -6.26 0.41 -15.91
C TYR A 49 -7.05 -0.41 -14.88
N TYR A 50 -7.57 0.24 -13.84
CA TYR A 50 -8.31 -0.40 -12.76
C TYR A 50 -9.83 -0.45 -12.98
N ALA A 51 -10.36 0.18 -14.03
CA ALA A 51 -11.79 0.40 -14.20
C ALA A 51 -12.59 -0.91 -14.32
N ALA A 52 -12.08 -1.90 -15.04
CA ALA A 52 -12.73 -3.20 -15.23
C ALA A 52 -12.87 -4.03 -13.93
N GLU A 53 -12.00 -3.76 -12.95
CA GLU A 53 -11.92 -4.49 -11.68
C GLU A 53 -12.60 -3.72 -10.54
N MET A 54 -12.25 -2.44 -10.39
CA MET A 54 -12.61 -1.60 -9.23
C MET A 54 -13.68 -0.54 -9.54
N GLY A 55 -14.05 -0.36 -10.81
CA GLY A 55 -14.96 0.70 -11.25
C GLY A 55 -14.26 2.03 -11.52
N SER A 56 -15.05 3.06 -11.80
CA SER A 56 -14.60 4.42 -12.11
C SER A 56 -14.52 5.32 -10.86
N ASN A 57 -14.12 6.58 -11.05
CA ASN A 57 -14.03 7.61 -10.01
C ASN A 57 -13.11 7.22 -8.84
N LEU A 58 -11.98 6.61 -9.17
CA LEU A 58 -11.01 6.19 -8.19
C LEU A 58 -10.38 7.40 -7.49
N LYS A 59 -10.09 7.20 -6.21
CA LYS A 59 -9.41 8.15 -5.35
C LYS A 59 -8.19 7.50 -4.76
N ARG A 60 -7.14 8.30 -4.59
CA ARG A 60 -5.91 7.93 -3.93
C ARG A 60 -5.75 8.70 -2.62
N CYS A 61 -5.36 8.01 -1.56
CA CYS A 61 -4.81 8.64 -0.37
C CYS A 61 -3.57 7.88 0.10
N PHE A 62 -2.75 8.53 0.92
CA PHE A 62 -1.59 7.93 1.56
C PHE A 62 -1.80 7.84 3.06
N MET A 63 -1.35 6.74 3.65
CA MET A 63 -1.33 6.52 5.09
C MET A 63 0.11 6.31 5.55
N SER A 64 0.45 6.78 6.75
CA SER A 64 1.74 6.49 7.38
C SER A 64 1.53 5.68 8.64
N VAL A 65 2.43 4.73 8.93
CA VAL A 65 2.36 3.87 10.11
C VAL A 65 3.22 4.44 11.23
N VAL A 66 2.81 4.32 12.50
CA VAL A 66 3.56 4.78 13.68
C VAL A 66 4.96 4.14 13.72
N GLY A 67 5.95 4.93 14.15
CA GLY A 67 7.35 4.48 14.27
C GLY A 67 8.10 4.41 12.94
N LEU A 68 9.33 3.89 13.02
CA LEU A 68 10.13 3.48 11.86
C LEU A 68 10.15 1.96 11.80
N GLN A 69 10.13 1.42 10.59
CA GLN A 69 10.07 -0.01 10.32
C GLN A 69 11.39 -0.46 9.67
N LYS A 70 11.85 -1.67 9.98
CA LYS A 70 13.07 -2.22 9.40
C LYS A 70 12.87 -2.53 7.93
N LEU A 71 13.72 -1.98 7.05
CA LEU A 71 13.60 -2.19 5.61
C LEU A 71 13.78 -3.65 5.20
N GLU A 72 14.46 -4.47 6.01
CA GLU A 72 14.58 -5.91 5.77
C GLU A 72 13.23 -6.63 5.72
N THR A 73 12.19 -6.05 6.34
CA THR A 73 10.81 -6.57 6.35
C THR A 73 9.95 -6.02 5.20
N ALA A 74 10.50 -5.21 4.30
CA ALA A 74 9.74 -4.54 3.23
C ALA A 74 8.97 -5.52 2.33
N ALA A 75 9.56 -6.67 2.00
CA ALA A 75 8.91 -7.73 1.23
C ALA A 75 7.64 -8.23 1.93
N GLU A 76 7.69 -8.40 3.25
CA GLU A 76 6.54 -8.82 4.05
C GLU A 76 5.44 -7.76 4.02
N TRP A 77 5.79 -6.48 3.91
CA TRP A 77 4.80 -5.43 3.80
C TRP A 77 3.97 -5.61 2.54
N LYS A 78 4.63 -5.89 1.41
CA LYS A 78 3.94 -6.14 0.13
C LYS A 78 3.04 -7.36 0.22
N LEU A 79 3.55 -8.48 0.73
CA LEU A 79 2.77 -9.70 0.90
C LEU A 79 1.52 -9.48 1.77
N LYS A 80 1.66 -8.79 2.92
CA LYS A 80 0.52 -8.47 3.79
C LYS A 80 -0.50 -7.58 3.10
N THR A 81 -0.08 -6.55 2.38
CA THR A 81 -1.03 -5.70 1.65
C THR A 81 -1.77 -6.44 0.54
N VAL A 82 -1.10 -7.34 -0.18
CA VAL A 82 -1.72 -8.20 -1.20
C VAL A 82 -2.75 -9.14 -0.58
N GLU A 83 -2.45 -9.70 0.59
CA GLU A 83 -3.41 -10.55 1.31
C GLU A 83 -4.64 -9.75 1.75
N ILE A 84 -4.47 -8.52 2.23
CA ILE A 84 -5.60 -7.63 2.56
C ILE A 84 -6.45 -7.33 1.31
N GLU A 85 -5.84 -7.01 0.17
CA GLU A 85 -6.56 -6.80 -1.09
C GLU A 85 -7.41 -8.02 -1.48
N LYS A 86 -6.83 -9.22 -1.33
CA LYS A 86 -7.48 -10.49 -1.63
C LYS A 86 -8.67 -10.76 -0.70
N GLN A 87 -8.51 -10.52 0.59
CA GLN A 87 -9.58 -10.69 1.60
C GLN A 87 -10.77 -9.77 1.34
N LEU A 88 -10.51 -8.55 0.84
CA LEU A 88 -11.54 -7.56 0.54
C LEU A 88 -12.09 -7.67 -0.89
N SER A 89 -11.59 -8.61 -1.69
CA SER A 89 -12.06 -8.82 -3.05
C SER A 89 -13.44 -9.47 -3.07
N ILE A 90 -14.30 -9.05 -4.01
CA ILE A 90 -15.61 -9.65 -4.24
C ILE A 90 -15.60 -10.34 -5.60
N SER A 91 -15.98 -11.62 -5.63
CA SER A 91 -16.06 -12.41 -6.87
C SER A 91 -14.74 -12.37 -7.67
N GLY A 92 -13.61 -12.41 -6.97
CA GLY A 92 -12.27 -12.37 -7.56
C GLY A 92 -11.82 -11.01 -8.07
N LYS A 93 -12.61 -9.94 -7.88
CA LYS A 93 -12.24 -8.57 -8.26
C LYS A 93 -11.88 -7.74 -7.03
N ARG A 94 -10.71 -7.07 -7.09
CA ARG A 94 -10.30 -6.14 -6.04
C ARG A 94 -11.26 -4.97 -5.91
N ARG A 95 -11.34 -4.46 -4.69
CA ARG A 95 -12.13 -3.28 -4.32
C ARG A 95 -11.28 -2.13 -3.83
N ILE A 96 -10.03 -2.43 -3.49
CA ILE A 96 -8.99 -1.51 -3.07
C ILE A 96 -7.66 -2.07 -3.58
N ASN A 97 -6.73 -1.19 -3.90
CA ASN A 97 -5.33 -1.50 -4.16
C ASN A 97 -4.48 -0.78 -3.11
N LEU A 98 -3.58 -1.52 -2.47
CA LEU A 98 -2.69 -1.09 -1.40
C LEU A 98 -1.24 -1.25 -1.86
N ASP A 99 -0.56 -0.12 -2.02
CA ASP A 99 0.84 -0.05 -2.40
C ASP A 99 1.67 0.38 -1.19
N PRO A 100 2.28 -0.58 -0.45
CA PRO A 100 3.18 -0.23 0.62
C PRO A 100 4.48 0.32 0.04
N GLY A 101 5.16 1.11 0.86
CA GLY A 101 6.35 1.81 0.49
C GLY A 101 7.08 2.33 1.72
N TYR A 102 8.17 3.03 1.48
CA TYR A 102 8.85 3.74 2.55
C TYR A 102 9.22 5.16 2.14
N LEU A 103 9.28 6.00 3.16
CA LEU A 103 9.91 7.31 3.11
C LEU A 103 11.12 7.28 4.05
N ASP A 104 12.29 7.58 3.51
CA ASP A 104 13.51 7.87 4.27
C ASP A 104 13.91 9.36 4.05
N PHE A 105 15.10 9.76 4.52
CA PHE A 105 15.56 11.15 4.37
C PHE A 105 15.84 11.57 2.91
N HIS A 106 15.96 10.61 1.99
CA HIS A 106 16.43 10.84 0.62
C HIS A 106 15.38 10.51 -0.44
N ARG A 107 14.44 9.61 -0.15
CA ARG A 107 13.53 9.06 -1.16
C ARG A 107 12.20 8.60 -0.60
N VAL A 108 11.24 8.59 -1.53
CA VAL A 108 9.98 7.86 -1.42
C VAL A 108 10.03 6.69 -2.38
N VAL A 109 9.75 5.49 -1.90
CA VAL A 109 9.76 4.27 -2.68
C VAL A 109 8.44 3.54 -2.48
N LEU A 110 7.75 3.18 -3.57
CA LEU A 110 6.62 2.26 -3.56
C LEU A 110 7.06 0.87 -4.03
N LEU A 111 6.67 -0.15 -3.26
CA LEU A 111 7.00 -1.54 -3.50
C LEU A 111 6.10 -2.14 -4.58
N SER A 112 6.66 -3.02 -5.39
CA SER A 112 5.98 -3.62 -6.54
C SER A 112 6.48 -5.03 -6.75
N GLY A 113 5.56 -6.00 -6.82
CA GLY A 113 5.87 -7.37 -7.25
C GLY A 113 5.95 -7.51 -8.78
N LYS A 114 5.65 -6.45 -9.54
CA LYS A 114 5.84 -6.42 -11.00
C LYS A 114 7.26 -5.99 -11.34
N GLU A 115 7.86 -6.64 -12.33
CA GLU A 115 9.13 -6.24 -12.92
C GLU A 115 9.01 -4.89 -13.65
N GLY A 116 10.10 -4.11 -13.65
CA GLY A 116 10.19 -2.85 -14.37
C GLY A 116 11.52 -2.12 -14.09
N PRO A 117 11.94 -1.20 -14.98
CA PRO A 117 13.28 -0.61 -14.92
C PRO A 117 13.54 0.21 -13.65
N GLN A 118 12.50 0.79 -13.06
CA GLN A 118 12.56 1.56 -11.81
C GLN A 118 12.13 0.75 -10.56
N LYS A 119 11.95 -0.56 -10.67
CA LYS A 119 11.45 -1.41 -9.57
C LYS A 119 12.61 -2.01 -8.79
N ILE A 120 12.49 -1.99 -7.46
CA ILE A 120 13.50 -2.54 -6.55
C ILE A 120 13.18 -4.01 -6.31
N TYR A 121 14.21 -4.87 -6.35
CA TYR A 121 14.08 -6.29 -6.01
C TYR A 121 13.66 -6.46 -4.54
N LEU A 122 12.62 -7.29 -4.30
CA LEU A 122 12.03 -7.49 -2.98
C LEU A 122 12.07 -8.95 -2.50
N ARG A 123 13.00 -9.75 -3.03
CA ARG A 123 13.14 -11.17 -2.66
C ARG A 123 11.85 -11.96 -2.89
N ASN A 124 11.03 -12.12 -1.85
CA ASN A 124 9.83 -12.95 -1.85
C ASN A 124 8.53 -12.13 -2.01
N GLY A 125 8.58 -10.80 -2.19
CA GLY A 125 7.36 -9.98 -2.26
C GLY A 125 7.46 -8.67 -3.01
#